data_AF-K9VGB6-F1
#
_entry.id   AF-K9VGB6-F1
#
_cell.length_a   1.000
_cell.length_b   1.000
_cell.length_c   1.000
_cell.angle_alpha   90.00
_cell.angle_beta   90.00
_cell.angle_gamma   90.00
#
_symmetry.space_group_name_H-M   'P 1'
#
loop_
_entity.id
_entity.type
_entity.pdbx_description
1 polymer ?
#
loop_
_entity_poly.entity_id
_entity_poly.type
_entity_poly.pdbx_seq_one_letter_code
_entity_poly.pdbx_strand_id
1 'polypeptide(L)'
;MEIVVTLVLGSVLFLWGMRFGRVLVRSGVTANDLFKGRNSIALLFLGFYIALLLLALNLPQMPALPIEWRFHGMRVTWTLLRVMLMGVCGIGFSISWLTARSQVIAVILIGCLGLAGFTGAENYFMAPIYADLIDNLQPNGVFRQTSNSSCAPAALATVLRRWGIDARESSVARFAGTSRLGTSMPQLIIAARALGVNAIELTPTWEQIQQINRPGVLAVWLFDGPRKLPHAVALLGMNDSVAAIGDPARGRIFYLDRATFAYIWREQYVPIFRSADILLSNQQAIDYLSKLGYNSGNLQADIERFQKDKKLKISGNLDRMTELMLSGSFLEGTPRLDGK
;
A
#
# COMPACT_ATOMS: atom_id res chain seq x y z
N MET A 1 15.67 -12.09 11.36
CA MET A 1 15.40 -10.85 12.12
C MET A 1 14.02 -10.89 12.79
N GLU A 2 12.94 -11.20 12.07
CA GLU A 2 11.57 -11.22 12.61
C GLU A 2 11.35 -12.14 13.82
N ILE A 3 11.93 -13.35 13.80
CA ILE A 3 11.86 -14.30 14.93
C ILE A 3 12.49 -13.67 16.18
N VAL A 4 13.64 -13.01 16.04
CA VAL A 4 14.34 -12.36 17.16
C VAL A 4 13.50 -11.20 17.71
N VAL A 5 12.93 -10.37 16.83
CA VAL A 5 12.04 -9.27 17.24
C VAL A 5 10.81 -9.79 17.98
N THR A 6 10.18 -10.85 17.45
CA THR A 6 9.03 -11.49 18.08
C THR A 6 9.39 -12.05 19.45
N LEU A 7 10.53 -12.74 19.59
CA LEU A 7 10.96 -13.30 20.87
C LEU A 7 11.27 -12.22 21.89
N VAL A 8 12.03 -11.18 21.51
CA VAL A 8 12.43 -10.11 22.42
C VAL A 8 11.24 -9.26 22.83
N LEU A 9 10.53 -8.67 21.86
CA LEU A 9 9.36 -7.82 22.16
C LEU A 9 8.23 -8.63 22.77
N GLY A 10 8.03 -9.87 22.29
CA GLY A 10 7.03 -10.79 22.82
C GLY A 10 7.29 -11.13 24.28
N SER A 11 8.55 -11.40 24.66
CA SER A 11 8.93 -11.62 26.05
C SER A 11 8.69 -10.38 26.91
N VAL A 12 9.06 -9.20 26.42
CA VAL A 12 8.81 -7.93 27.13
C VAL A 12 7.31 -7.71 27.36
N LEU A 13 6.48 -7.84 26.31
CA LEU A 13 5.04 -7.65 26.43
C LEU A 13 4.37 -8.76 27.25
N PHE A 14 4.87 -10.00 27.21
CA PHE A 14 4.42 -11.07 28.07
C PHE A 14 4.71 -10.76 29.56
N LEU A 15 5.93 -10.32 29.89
CA LEU A 15 6.30 -9.91 31.26
C LEU A 15 5.45 -8.72 31.73
N TRP A 16 5.22 -7.75 30.86
CA TRP A 16 4.36 -6.60 31.15
C TRP A 16 2.90 -7.05 31.36
N GLY A 17 2.40 -7.93 30.50
CA GLY A 17 1.08 -8.56 30.63
C GLY A 17 0.93 -9.29 31.96
N MET A 18 1.95 -10.04 32.40
CA MET A 18 1.93 -10.64 33.73
C MET A 18 1.85 -9.61 34.85
N ARG A 19 2.63 -8.51 34.79
CA ARG A 19 2.57 -7.43 35.79
C ARG A 19 1.17 -6.81 35.85
N PHE A 20 0.58 -6.54 34.68
CA PHE A 20 -0.78 -6.01 34.59
C PHE A 20 -1.82 -7.00 35.12
N GLY A 21 -1.68 -8.29 34.81
CA GLY A 21 -2.51 -9.36 35.37
C GLY A 21 -2.51 -9.37 36.91
N ARG A 22 -1.35 -9.18 37.56
CA ARG A 22 -1.28 -9.05 39.03
C ARG A 22 -2.05 -7.83 39.55
N VAL A 23 -2.01 -6.71 38.83
CA VAL A 23 -2.80 -5.51 39.18
C VAL A 23 -4.30 -5.81 39.08
N LEU A 24 -4.74 -6.49 38.02
CA LEU A 24 -6.13 -6.90 37.88
C LEU A 24 -6.59 -7.83 39.02
N VAL A 25 -5.75 -8.80 39.42
CA VAL A 25 -6.04 -9.67 40.57
C VAL A 25 -6.15 -8.88 41.87
N ARG A 26 -5.27 -7.89 42.11
CA ARG A 26 -5.38 -6.98 43.28
C ARG A 26 -6.66 -6.18 43.27
N SER A 27 -7.18 -5.85 42.09
CA SER A 27 -8.48 -5.20 41.91
C SER A 27 -9.67 -6.16 42.05
N GLY A 28 -9.46 -7.45 42.34
CA GLY A 28 -10.50 -8.45 42.56
C GLY A 28 -10.94 -9.22 41.30
N VAL A 29 -10.17 -9.15 40.20
CA VAL A 29 -10.41 -9.97 39.01
C VAL A 29 -9.93 -11.40 39.26
N THR A 30 -10.78 -12.39 38.97
CA THR A 30 -10.42 -13.82 39.05
C THR A 30 -10.59 -14.51 37.70
N ALA A 31 -9.98 -15.68 37.52
CA ALA A 31 -10.12 -16.43 36.27
C ALA A 31 -11.57 -16.86 36.00
N ASN A 32 -12.38 -17.06 37.04
CA ASN A 32 -13.80 -17.46 36.91
C ASN A 32 -14.74 -16.25 36.75
N ASP A 33 -14.32 -15.06 37.18
CA ASP A 33 -15.14 -13.84 37.18
C ASP A 33 -14.38 -12.67 36.54
N LEU A 34 -13.80 -12.88 35.36
CA LEU A 34 -12.90 -11.90 34.71
C LEU A 34 -13.54 -10.51 34.56
N PHE A 35 -14.86 -10.47 34.29
CA PHE A 35 -15.63 -9.25 34.08
C PHE A 35 -17.02 -9.24 34.75
N LYS A 36 -17.31 -10.19 35.65
CA LYS A 36 -18.64 -10.31 36.25
C LYS A 36 -18.99 -9.05 37.07
N GLY A 37 -20.07 -8.37 36.70
CA GLY A 37 -20.48 -7.11 37.32
C GLY A 37 -19.60 -5.89 36.99
N ARG A 38 -18.67 -6.00 36.02
CA ARG A 38 -17.68 -4.97 35.67
C ARG A 38 -17.71 -4.62 34.18
N ASN A 39 -18.91 -4.37 33.66
CA ASN A 39 -19.14 -4.11 32.23
C ASN A 39 -18.30 -2.94 31.69
N SER A 40 -18.06 -1.89 32.49
CA SER A 40 -17.24 -0.75 32.09
C SER A 40 -15.78 -1.13 31.83
N ILE A 41 -15.19 -2.00 32.66
CA ILE A 41 -13.81 -2.48 32.48
C ILE A 41 -13.72 -3.41 31.27
N ALA A 42 -14.72 -4.26 31.06
CA ALA A 42 -14.79 -5.12 29.88
C ALA A 42 -14.87 -4.31 28.58
N LEU A 43 -15.72 -3.28 28.54
CA LEU A 43 -15.84 -2.38 27.40
C LEU A 43 -14.58 -1.55 27.16
N LEU A 44 -13.91 -1.07 28.22
CA LEU A 44 -12.62 -0.40 28.10
C LEU A 44 -11.54 -1.34 27.54
N PHE A 45 -11.49 -2.58 28.02
CA PHE A 45 -10.53 -3.57 27.53
C PHE A 45 -10.78 -3.93 26.06
N LEU A 46 -12.04 -4.16 25.69
CA LEU A 46 -12.44 -4.41 24.31
C LEU A 46 -12.16 -3.21 23.41
N GLY A 47 -12.50 -2.00 23.86
CA GLY A 47 -12.25 -0.75 23.13
C GLY A 47 -10.75 -0.51 22.92
N PHE A 48 -9.93 -0.75 23.94
CA PHE A 48 -8.47 -0.65 23.83
C PHE A 48 -7.90 -1.69 22.85
N TYR A 49 -8.37 -2.93 22.92
CA TYR A 49 -7.97 -3.98 21.98
C TYR A 49 -8.35 -3.62 20.53
N ILE A 50 -9.58 -3.18 20.30
CA ILE A 50 -10.05 -2.72 18.98
C ILE A 50 -9.21 -1.53 18.50
N ALA A 51 -8.94 -0.55 19.36
CA ALA A 51 -8.13 0.61 19.00
C ALA A 51 -6.71 0.21 18.57
N LEU A 52 -6.09 -0.74 19.26
CA LEU A 52 -4.77 -1.26 18.87
C LEU A 52 -4.81 -2.08 17.59
N LEU A 53 -5.87 -2.87 17.36
CA LEU A 53 -6.07 -3.56 16.09
C LEU A 53 -6.17 -2.55 14.94
N LEU A 54 -6.98 -1.50 15.11
CA LEU A 54 -7.12 -0.43 14.12
C LEU A 54 -5.79 0.29 13.89
N LEU A 55 -5.04 0.58 14.96
CA LEU A 55 -3.72 1.18 14.85
C LEU A 55 -2.75 0.26 14.09
N ALA A 56 -2.70 -1.02 14.43
CA ALA A 56 -1.84 -1.99 13.77
C ALA A 56 -2.17 -2.15 12.27
N LEU A 57 -3.46 -2.06 11.91
CA LEU A 57 -3.91 -2.16 10.51
C LEU A 57 -3.63 -0.89 9.70
N ASN A 58 -3.78 0.30 10.29
CA ASN A 58 -3.70 1.57 9.55
C ASN A 58 -2.32 2.21 9.58
N LEU A 59 -1.57 2.09 10.69
CA LEU A 59 -0.30 2.78 10.89
C LEU A 59 0.70 2.47 9.77
N PRO A 60 0.95 1.21 9.38
CA PRO A 60 1.96 0.91 8.37
C PRO A 60 1.56 1.30 6.94
N GLN A 61 0.30 1.70 6.73
CA GLN A 61 -0.22 2.16 5.45
C GLN A 61 -0.25 3.69 5.33
N MET A 62 0.07 4.41 6.41
CA MET A 62 0.02 5.88 6.43
C MET A 62 0.96 6.49 5.38
N PRO A 63 0.49 7.43 4.53
CA PRO A 63 1.31 8.09 3.53
C PRO A 63 2.51 8.86 4.10
N ALA A 64 2.45 9.24 5.38
CA ALA A 64 3.54 9.92 6.08
C ALA A 64 4.77 9.04 6.33
N LEU A 65 4.62 7.71 6.27
CA LEU A 65 5.74 6.79 6.47
C LEU A 65 6.58 6.63 5.18
N PRO A 66 7.91 6.43 5.31
CA PRO A 66 8.77 6.13 4.16
C PRO A 66 8.28 4.91 3.38
N ILE A 67 8.54 4.90 2.07
CA ILE A 67 8.09 3.82 1.16
C ILE A 67 8.64 2.47 1.61
N GLU A 68 9.88 2.43 2.11
CA GLU A 68 10.56 1.24 2.60
C GLU A 68 9.82 0.63 3.80
N TRP A 69 9.27 1.47 4.68
CA TRP A 69 8.46 1.02 5.81
C TRP A 69 7.11 0.49 5.34
N ARG A 70 6.45 1.21 4.43
CA ARG A 70 5.15 0.81 3.86
C ARG A 70 5.24 -0.48 3.04
N PHE A 71 6.37 -0.74 2.39
CA PHE A 71 6.68 -2.01 1.73
C PHE A 71 6.64 -3.19 2.70
N HIS A 72 7.23 -3.04 3.88
CA HIS A 72 7.22 -4.06 4.93
C HIS A 72 5.99 -3.96 5.86
N GLY A 73 5.09 -3.00 5.62
CA GLY A 73 4.06 -2.59 6.56
C GLY A 73 3.14 -3.73 6.98
N MET A 74 2.75 -4.59 6.06
CA MET A 74 1.94 -5.77 6.38
C MET A 74 2.65 -6.73 7.34
N ARG A 75 3.93 -7.05 7.12
CA ARG A 75 4.70 -7.91 8.04
C ARG A 75 4.85 -7.27 9.41
N VAL A 76 5.04 -5.96 9.44
CA VAL A 76 5.10 -5.19 10.70
C VAL A 76 3.76 -5.28 11.44
N THR A 77 2.62 -5.10 10.76
CA THR A 77 1.27 -5.29 11.34
C THR A 77 1.14 -6.68 11.96
N TRP A 78 1.43 -7.74 11.21
CA TRP A 78 1.32 -9.12 11.71
C TRP A 78 2.22 -9.37 12.91
N THR A 79 3.47 -8.87 12.87
CA THR A 79 4.40 -8.97 13.99
C THR A 79 3.86 -8.24 15.24
N LEU A 80 3.35 -7.02 15.09
CA LEU A 80 2.77 -6.26 16.20
C LEU A 80 1.58 -6.99 16.82
N LEU A 81 0.67 -7.50 16.00
CA LEU A 81 -0.48 -8.30 16.45
C LEU A 81 -0.04 -9.57 17.20
N ARG A 82 0.98 -10.27 16.71
CA ARG A 82 1.56 -11.45 17.36
C ARG A 82 2.14 -11.12 18.74
N VAL A 83 2.92 -10.04 18.83
CA VAL A 83 3.53 -9.59 20.09
C VAL A 83 2.43 -9.14 21.09
N MET A 84 1.39 -8.46 20.63
CA MET A 84 0.25 -8.10 21.46
C MET A 84 -0.49 -9.33 22.01
N LEU A 85 -0.71 -10.35 21.17
CA LEU A 85 -1.32 -11.61 21.60
C LEU A 85 -0.50 -12.26 22.73
N MET A 86 0.83 -12.25 22.63
CA MET A 86 1.71 -12.72 23.72
C MET A 86 1.50 -11.90 25.01
N GLY A 87 1.32 -10.58 24.91
CA GLY A 87 0.97 -9.75 26.06
C GLY A 87 -0.34 -10.16 26.73
N VAL A 88 -1.39 -10.42 25.95
CA VAL A 88 -2.68 -10.91 26.44
C VAL A 88 -2.55 -12.29 27.09
N CYS A 89 -1.76 -13.19 26.50
CA CYS A 89 -1.43 -14.49 27.12
C CYS A 89 -0.74 -14.31 28.47
N GLY A 90 0.15 -13.32 28.63
CA GLY A 90 0.79 -13.00 29.90
C GLY A 90 -0.21 -12.55 30.98
N ILE A 91 -1.23 -11.76 30.60
CA ILE A 91 -2.32 -11.37 31.50
C ILE A 91 -3.10 -12.60 31.96
N GLY A 92 -3.57 -13.42 31.01
CA GLY A 92 -4.34 -14.64 31.29
C GLY A 92 -3.56 -15.60 32.18
N PHE A 93 -2.29 -15.84 31.86
CA PHE A 93 -1.39 -16.68 32.65
C PHE A 93 -1.27 -16.20 34.10
N SER A 94 -1.02 -14.90 34.32
CA SER A 94 -0.87 -14.37 35.68
C SER A 94 -2.16 -14.42 36.49
N ILE A 95 -3.32 -14.17 35.87
CA ILE A 95 -4.62 -14.25 36.57
C ILE A 95 -4.91 -15.69 36.97
N SER A 96 -4.77 -16.65 36.05
CA SER A 96 -5.01 -18.07 36.34
C SER A 96 -4.00 -18.63 37.34
N TRP A 97 -2.72 -18.26 37.27
CA TRP A 97 -1.71 -18.69 38.23
C TRP A 97 -2.05 -18.29 39.68
N LEU A 98 -2.60 -17.09 39.85
CA LEU A 98 -2.92 -16.54 41.17
C LEU A 98 -4.30 -16.94 41.70
N THR A 99 -5.27 -17.23 40.82
CA THR A 99 -6.67 -17.42 41.22
C THR A 99 -7.25 -18.81 40.92
N ALA A 100 -6.67 -19.55 39.96
CA ALA A 100 -7.14 -20.87 39.56
C ALA A 100 -5.99 -21.70 38.95
N ARG A 101 -5.08 -22.21 39.79
CA ARG A 101 -3.87 -22.94 39.33
C ARG A 101 -4.19 -24.15 38.43
N SER A 102 -5.32 -24.81 38.64
CA SER A 102 -5.78 -25.92 37.80
C SER A 102 -6.05 -25.50 36.34
N GLN A 103 -6.36 -24.23 36.08
CA GLN A 103 -6.64 -23.70 34.74
C GLN A 103 -5.37 -23.24 34.01
N VAL A 104 -4.21 -23.17 34.66
CA VAL A 104 -2.97 -22.68 34.05
C VAL A 104 -2.60 -23.49 32.81
N ILE A 105 -2.70 -24.83 32.88
CA ILE A 105 -2.40 -25.70 31.74
C ILE A 105 -3.35 -25.39 30.58
N ALA A 106 -4.64 -25.21 30.84
CA ALA A 106 -5.61 -24.86 29.81
C ALA A 106 -5.28 -23.51 29.16
N VAL A 107 -4.91 -22.49 29.94
CA VAL A 107 -4.51 -21.17 29.41
C VAL A 107 -3.24 -21.26 28.56
N ILE A 108 -2.25 -22.04 28.99
CA ILE A 108 -1.03 -22.29 28.18
C ILE A 108 -1.40 -22.95 26.86
N LEU A 109 -2.21 -24.02 26.89
CA LEU A 109 -2.63 -24.72 25.67
C LEU A 109 -3.41 -23.82 24.72
N ILE A 110 -4.36 -23.02 25.22
CA ILE A 110 -5.12 -22.06 24.43
C ILE A 110 -4.18 -20.99 23.85
N GLY A 111 -3.22 -20.49 24.63
CA GLY A 111 -2.22 -19.53 24.18
C GLY A 111 -1.33 -20.10 23.06
N CYS A 112 -0.85 -21.33 23.22
CA CYS A 112 -0.06 -22.04 22.20
C CYS A 112 -0.87 -22.28 20.93
N LEU A 113 -2.12 -22.75 21.04
CA LEU A 113 -3.01 -22.94 19.88
C LEU A 113 -3.31 -21.62 19.18
N GLY A 114 -3.57 -20.54 19.93
CA GLY A 114 -3.80 -19.21 19.37
C GLY A 114 -2.59 -18.67 18.63
N LEU A 115 -1.39 -18.77 19.22
CA LEU A 115 -0.14 -18.33 18.59
C LEU A 115 0.22 -19.18 17.36
N ALA A 116 0.04 -20.50 17.44
CA ALA A 116 0.29 -21.40 16.32
C ALA A 116 -0.69 -21.16 15.16
N GLY A 117 -1.99 -21.01 15.47
CA GLY A 117 -3.02 -20.67 14.50
C GLY A 117 -2.77 -19.32 13.84
N PHE A 118 -2.41 -18.30 14.63
CA PHE A 118 -2.07 -16.98 14.12
C PHE A 118 -0.84 -17.01 13.20
N THR A 119 0.22 -17.70 13.59
CA THR A 119 1.44 -17.87 12.78
C THR A 119 1.15 -18.67 11.50
N GLY A 120 0.30 -19.69 11.58
CA GLY A 120 -0.14 -20.45 10.41
C GLY A 120 -0.94 -19.58 9.42
N ALA A 121 -1.85 -18.77 9.93
CA ALA A 121 -2.63 -17.82 9.13
C ALA A 121 -1.71 -16.80 8.44
N GLU A 122 -0.78 -16.20 9.19
CA GLU A 122 0.20 -15.27 8.65
C GLU A 122 1.04 -15.92 7.55
N ASN A 123 1.62 -17.10 7.81
CA ASN A 123 2.42 -17.82 6.82
C ASN A 123 1.62 -18.09 5.54
N TYR A 124 0.34 -18.46 5.67
CA TYR A 124 -0.53 -18.67 4.53
C TYR A 124 -0.79 -17.36 3.76
N PHE A 125 -1.25 -16.31 4.44
CA PHE A 125 -1.63 -15.04 3.79
C PHE A 125 -0.44 -14.26 3.24
N MET A 126 0.72 -14.35 3.89
CA MET A 126 1.96 -13.71 3.50
C MET A 126 2.81 -14.58 2.56
N ALA A 127 2.38 -15.80 2.26
CA ALA A 127 3.05 -16.67 1.29
C ALA A 127 3.19 -15.94 -0.05
N PRO A 128 4.40 -15.92 -0.64
CA PRO A 128 4.59 -15.35 -1.96
C PRO A 128 3.81 -16.16 -3.01
N ILE A 129 3.25 -15.46 -4.00
CA ILE A 129 2.50 -16.11 -5.09
C ILE A 129 3.31 -16.28 -6.37
N TYR A 130 4.47 -15.62 -6.49
CA TYR A 130 5.18 -15.45 -7.77
C TYR A 130 5.66 -16.76 -8.41
N ALA A 131 5.83 -17.83 -7.63
CA ALA A 131 6.24 -19.14 -8.14
C ALA A 131 5.12 -19.86 -8.91
N ASP A 132 3.86 -19.54 -8.59
CA ASP A 132 2.67 -20.15 -9.18
C ASP A 132 2.10 -19.34 -10.36
N LEU A 133 2.68 -18.17 -10.65
CA LEU A 133 2.22 -17.28 -11.72
C LEU A 133 2.77 -17.70 -13.07
N ILE A 134 1.91 -17.62 -14.09
CA ILE A 134 2.26 -17.95 -15.48
C ILE A 134 2.19 -16.68 -16.31
N ASP A 135 3.13 -16.50 -17.23
CA ASP A 135 3.05 -15.41 -18.19
C ASP A 135 1.84 -15.60 -19.12
N ASN A 136 0.89 -14.67 -19.04
CA ASN A 136 -0.37 -14.70 -19.77
C ASN A 136 -0.60 -13.38 -20.53
N LEU A 137 0.39 -12.98 -21.30
CA LEU A 137 0.30 -11.86 -22.23
C LEU A 137 -0.79 -12.10 -23.30
N GLN A 138 -1.73 -11.17 -23.40
CA GLN A 138 -2.77 -11.21 -24.42
C GLN A 138 -2.30 -10.55 -25.73
N PRO A 139 -2.92 -10.89 -26.90
CA PRO A 139 -2.55 -10.30 -28.20
C PRO A 139 -2.66 -8.77 -28.27
N ASN A 140 -3.47 -8.14 -27.41
CA ASN A 140 -3.60 -6.69 -27.30
C ASN A 140 -2.50 -6.02 -26.44
N GLY A 141 -1.51 -6.79 -25.97
CA GLY A 141 -0.40 -6.29 -25.17
C GLY A 141 -0.68 -6.17 -23.66
N VAL A 142 -1.86 -6.55 -23.18
CA VAL A 142 -2.22 -6.55 -21.76
C VAL A 142 -1.86 -7.90 -21.13
N PHE A 143 -1.17 -7.89 -19.99
CA PHE A 143 -0.99 -9.12 -19.19
C PHE A 143 -2.29 -9.43 -18.45
N ARG A 144 -2.85 -10.61 -18.70
CA ARG A 144 -3.98 -11.12 -17.92
C ARG A 144 -3.45 -11.75 -16.64
N GLN A 145 -4.01 -11.37 -15.49
CA GLN A 145 -3.58 -11.95 -14.21
C GLN A 145 -3.88 -13.45 -14.15
N THR A 146 -2.95 -14.21 -13.57
CA THR A 146 -3.11 -15.65 -13.34
C THR A 146 -3.48 -16.01 -11.90
N SER A 147 -3.46 -15.02 -10.99
CA SER A 147 -3.94 -15.13 -9.61
C SER A 147 -4.87 -13.98 -9.26
N ASN A 148 -5.76 -14.17 -8.29
CA ASN A 148 -6.63 -13.11 -7.78
C ASN A 148 -5.86 -11.98 -7.07
N SER A 149 -4.61 -12.24 -6.68
CA SER A 149 -3.77 -11.31 -5.92
C SER A 149 -2.70 -10.62 -6.76
N SER A 150 -2.66 -10.87 -8.07
CA SER A 150 -1.62 -10.40 -8.99
C SER A 150 -2.06 -9.33 -10.00
N CYS A 151 -3.24 -8.71 -9.80
CA CYS A 151 -3.73 -7.62 -10.64
C CYS A 151 -2.72 -6.46 -10.76
N ALA A 152 -2.17 -6.00 -9.65
CA ALA A 152 -1.17 -4.93 -9.60
C ALA A 152 0.13 -5.30 -10.34
N PRO A 153 0.74 -6.48 -10.10
CA PRO A 153 1.87 -6.96 -10.89
C PRO A 153 1.60 -7.05 -12.39
N ALA A 154 0.45 -7.58 -12.80
CA ALA A 154 0.06 -7.69 -14.21
C ALA A 154 -0.16 -6.32 -14.86
N ALA A 155 -0.78 -5.37 -14.14
CA ALA A 155 -0.93 -3.99 -14.59
C ALA A 155 0.43 -3.31 -14.77
N LEU A 156 1.34 -3.42 -13.80
CA LEU A 156 2.68 -2.84 -13.93
C LEU A 156 3.49 -3.50 -15.06
N ALA A 157 3.43 -4.84 -15.21
CA ALA A 157 4.06 -5.52 -16.35
C ALA A 157 3.54 -4.99 -17.70
N THR A 158 2.23 -4.75 -17.80
CA THR A 158 1.61 -4.13 -18.98
C THR A 158 2.15 -2.73 -19.25
N VAL A 159 2.30 -1.90 -18.21
CA VAL A 159 2.89 -0.56 -18.34
C VAL A 159 4.35 -0.65 -18.77
N LEU A 160 5.17 -1.49 -18.10
CA LEU A 160 6.60 -1.64 -18.38
C LEU A 160 6.88 -2.11 -19.82
N ARG A 161 5.97 -2.89 -20.41
CA ARG A 161 6.07 -3.25 -21.83
C ARG A 161 6.05 -2.03 -22.75
N ARG A 162 5.26 -0.99 -22.43
CA ARG A 162 5.28 0.29 -23.18
C ARG A 162 6.64 0.99 -23.06
N TRP A 163 7.34 0.78 -21.95
CA TRP A 163 8.70 1.26 -21.72
C TRP A 163 9.78 0.41 -22.42
N GLY A 164 9.40 -0.63 -23.17
CA GLY A 164 10.35 -1.55 -23.80
C GLY A 164 11.06 -2.46 -22.81
N ILE A 165 10.56 -2.56 -21.56
CA ILE A 165 11.13 -3.39 -20.51
C ILE A 165 10.41 -4.74 -20.54
N ASP A 166 11.17 -5.82 -20.75
CA ASP A 166 10.65 -7.18 -20.67
C ASP A 166 10.41 -7.59 -19.21
N ALA A 167 9.24 -7.20 -18.70
CA ALA A 167 8.76 -7.58 -17.38
C ALA A 167 7.49 -8.42 -17.51
N ARG A 168 7.46 -9.53 -16.78
CA ARG A 168 6.32 -10.45 -16.71
C ARG A 168 5.59 -10.29 -15.37
N GLU A 169 4.36 -10.79 -15.31
CA GLU A 169 3.57 -10.81 -14.08
C GLU A 169 4.36 -11.40 -12.88
N SER A 170 5.02 -12.55 -13.10
CA SER A 170 5.80 -13.24 -12.07
C SER A 170 7.04 -12.48 -11.60
N SER A 171 7.78 -11.85 -12.52
CA SER A 171 8.96 -11.05 -12.15
C SER A 171 8.56 -9.81 -11.37
N VAL A 172 7.48 -9.13 -11.77
CA VAL A 172 6.96 -7.98 -11.04
C VAL A 172 6.46 -8.41 -9.65
N ALA A 173 5.71 -9.50 -9.56
CA ALA A 173 5.20 -10.02 -8.28
C ALA A 173 6.35 -10.40 -7.33
N ARG A 174 7.45 -10.94 -7.86
CA ARG A 174 8.65 -11.25 -7.08
C ARG A 174 9.29 -9.99 -6.49
N PHE A 175 9.51 -8.96 -7.31
CA PHE A 175 10.12 -7.71 -6.83
C PHE A 175 9.18 -6.92 -5.89
N ALA A 176 7.88 -6.97 -6.14
CA ALA A 176 6.89 -6.35 -5.27
C ALA A 176 6.70 -7.08 -3.94
N GLY A 177 7.14 -8.34 -3.84
CA GLY A 177 6.85 -9.19 -2.68
C GLY A 177 5.36 -9.49 -2.54
N THR A 178 4.66 -9.65 -3.67
CA THR A 178 3.23 -9.93 -3.72
C THR A 178 2.89 -11.20 -2.96
N SER A 179 1.90 -11.12 -2.07
CA SER A 179 1.39 -12.25 -1.30
C SER A 179 -0.06 -12.58 -1.69
N ARG A 180 -0.66 -13.55 -1.00
CA ARG A 180 -2.08 -13.87 -1.17
C ARG A 180 -3.01 -12.71 -0.81
N LEU A 181 -2.54 -11.76 0.00
CA LEU A 181 -3.30 -10.54 0.32
C LEU A 181 -3.25 -9.48 -0.80
N GLY A 182 -2.42 -9.67 -1.83
CA GLY A 182 -2.28 -8.75 -2.95
C GLY A 182 -0.97 -7.96 -2.92
N THR A 183 -1.00 -6.81 -3.57
CA THR A 183 0.15 -5.90 -3.72
C THR A 183 -0.30 -4.46 -3.47
N SER A 184 0.43 -3.72 -2.64
CA SER A 184 0.20 -2.30 -2.40
C SER A 184 0.92 -1.41 -3.41
N MET A 185 0.52 -0.13 -3.53
CA MET A 185 1.22 0.83 -4.39
C MET A 185 2.69 1.05 -3.99
N PRO A 186 3.05 1.16 -2.69
CA PRO A 186 4.46 1.16 -2.28
C PRO A 186 5.24 -0.06 -2.75
N GLN A 187 4.64 -1.25 -2.72
CA GLN A 187 5.26 -2.47 -3.26
C GLN A 187 5.50 -2.40 -4.76
N LEU A 188 4.56 -1.83 -5.52
CA LEU A 188 4.76 -1.59 -6.95
C LEU A 188 5.88 -0.58 -7.24
N ILE A 189 6.04 0.46 -6.42
CA ILE A 189 7.13 1.44 -6.58
C ILE A 189 8.48 0.76 -6.39
N ILE A 190 8.63 -0.09 -5.36
CA ILE A 190 9.84 -0.87 -5.15
C ILE A 190 10.10 -1.83 -6.32
N ALA A 191 9.06 -2.46 -6.87
CA ALA A 191 9.19 -3.31 -8.04
C ALA A 191 9.63 -2.54 -9.29
N ALA A 192 9.04 -1.38 -9.55
CA ALA A 192 9.42 -0.49 -10.65
C ALA A 192 10.90 -0.09 -10.57
N ARG A 193 11.37 0.29 -9.37
CA ARG A 193 12.79 0.60 -9.08
C ARG A 193 13.72 -0.56 -9.35
N ALA A 194 13.35 -1.77 -8.91
CA ALA A 194 14.12 -2.98 -9.17
C ALA A 194 14.21 -3.33 -10.66
N LEU A 195 13.24 -2.86 -11.46
CA LEU A 195 13.15 -3.08 -12.91
C LEU A 195 13.73 -1.90 -13.74
N GLY A 196 14.43 -0.96 -13.09
CA GLY A 196 15.19 0.09 -13.78
C GLY A 196 14.41 1.35 -14.14
N VAL A 197 13.17 1.49 -13.68
CA VAL A 197 12.38 2.72 -13.79
C VAL A 197 12.01 3.23 -12.41
N ASN A 198 11.38 4.38 -12.32
CA ASN A 198 10.98 4.97 -11.06
C ASN A 198 9.49 5.29 -11.08
N ALA A 199 8.95 5.51 -9.89
CA ALA A 199 7.54 5.71 -9.65
C ALA A 199 7.34 6.45 -8.33
N ILE A 200 6.24 7.19 -8.23
CA ILE A 200 5.75 7.78 -6.97
C ILE A 200 4.26 7.54 -6.84
N GLU A 201 3.74 7.60 -5.63
CA GLU A 201 2.31 7.53 -5.39
C GLU A 201 1.72 8.94 -5.38
N LEU A 202 0.67 9.16 -6.15
CA LEU A 202 -0.02 10.43 -6.29
C LEU A 202 -1.52 10.25 -6.11
N THR A 203 -2.18 11.33 -5.67
CA THR A 203 -3.64 11.46 -5.61
C THR A 203 -4.13 12.60 -6.52
N PRO A 204 -3.88 12.52 -7.85
CA PRO A 204 -4.10 13.63 -8.77
C PRO A 204 -5.56 13.74 -9.23
N THR A 205 -5.93 14.90 -9.77
CA THR A 205 -7.16 15.06 -10.58
C THR A 205 -6.97 14.53 -12.00
N TRP A 206 -8.07 14.40 -12.75
CA TRP A 206 -8.05 14.03 -14.18
C TRP A 206 -7.07 14.88 -15.00
N GLU A 207 -7.17 16.21 -14.87
CA GLU A 207 -6.31 17.17 -15.59
C GLU A 207 -4.85 17.04 -15.17
N GLN A 208 -4.58 16.74 -13.90
CA GLN A 208 -3.23 16.54 -13.41
C GLN A 208 -2.61 15.26 -13.98
N ILE A 209 -3.38 14.16 -14.12
CA ILE A 209 -2.90 12.94 -14.78
C ILE A 209 -2.56 13.23 -16.25
N GLN A 210 -3.44 13.94 -16.96
CA GLN A 210 -3.18 14.34 -18.35
C GLN A 210 -1.90 15.18 -18.46
N GLN A 211 -1.72 16.16 -17.56
CA GLN A 211 -0.54 17.02 -17.54
C GLN A 211 0.75 16.25 -17.20
N ILE A 212 0.69 15.25 -16.31
CA ILE A 212 1.83 14.35 -16.03
C ILE A 212 2.19 13.52 -17.25
N ASN A 213 1.20 13.15 -18.07
CA ASN A 213 1.33 12.51 -19.38
C ASN A 213 2.20 11.23 -19.39
N ARG A 214 2.04 10.37 -18.38
CA ARG A 214 2.80 9.11 -18.27
C ARG A 214 1.87 7.91 -18.14
N PRO A 215 2.19 6.77 -18.76
CA PRO A 215 1.57 5.51 -18.39
C PRO A 215 1.90 5.14 -16.94
N GLY A 216 0.97 4.46 -16.27
CA GLY A 216 1.13 4.11 -14.87
C GLY A 216 0.08 3.12 -14.38
N VAL A 217 0.07 2.86 -13.08
CA VAL A 217 -0.91 1.96 -12.46
C VAL A 217 -1.92 2.77 -11.67
N LEU A 218 -3.19 2.40 -11.79
CA LEU A 218 -4.31 3.03 -11.07
C LEU A 218 -4.85 2.05 -10.04
N ALA A 219 -5.17 2.54 -8.85
CA ALA A 219 -6.09 1.81 -7.97
C ALA A 219 -7.52 2.11 -8.40
N VAL A 220 -8.31 1.05 -8.60
CA VAL A 220 -9.73 1.16 -8.97
C VAL A 220 -10.58 0.17 -8.17
N TRP A 221 -11.88 0.39 -8.20
CA TRP A 221 -12.88 -0.54 -7.71
C TRP A 221 -13.34 -1.44 -8.85
N LEU A 222 -13.19 -2.75 -8.66
CA LEU A 222 -13.83 -3.75 -9.50
C LEU A 222 -15.20 -4.09 -8.91
N PHE A 223 -16.23 -3.90 -9.71
CA PHE A 223 -17.61 -4.25 -9.36
C PHE A 223 -17.95 -5.63 -9.92
N ASP A 224 -18.26 -6.56 -9.03
CA ASP A 224 -18.73 -7.91 -9.35
C ASP A 224 -20.11 -8.12 -8.69
N GLY A 225 -21.16 -7.77 -9.42
CA GLY A 225 -22.52 -7.65 -8.89
C GLY A 225 -22.58 -6.64 -7.73
N PRO A 226 -23.05 -7.03 -6.53
CA PRO A 226 -23.07 -6.14 -5.36
C PRO A 226 -21.71 -5.99 -4.68
N ARG A 227 -20.70 -6.77 -5.08
CA ARG A 227 -19.38 -6.76 -4.43
C ARG A 227 -18.48 -5.69 -5.02
N LYS A 228 -17.83 -4.95 -4.12
CA LYS A 228 -16.84 -3.92 -4.44
C LYS A 228 -15.46 -4.41 -3.98
N LEU A 229 -14.60 -4.73 -4.94
CA LEU A 229 -13.28 -5.31 -4.67
C LEU A 229 -12.15 -4.32 -5.04
N PRO A 230 -11.11 -4.16 -4.20
CA PRO A 230 -9.89 -3.47 -4.59
C PRO A 230 -9.26 -4.11 -5.83
N HIS A 231 -8.92 -3.30 -6.83
CA HIS A 231 -8.29 -3.75 -8.07
C HIS A 231 -7.23 -2.75 -8.54
N ALA A 232 -6.37 -3.20 -9.44
CA ALA A 232 -5.36 -2.35 -10.07
C ALA A 232 -5.36 -2.56 -11.59
N VAL A 233 -5.29 -1.46 -12.33
CA VAL A 233 -5.33 -1.45 -13.80
C VAL A 233 -4.18 -0.60 -14.36
N ALA A 234 -3.73 -0.94 -15.56
CA ALA A 234 -2.74 -0.13 -16.27
C ALA A 234 -3.43 1.06 -16.94
N LEU A 235 -2.99 2.29 -16.67
CA LEU A 235 -3.36 3.45 -17.47
C LEU A 235 -2.43 3.51 -18.70
N LEU A 236 -3.01 3.38 -19.88
CA LEU A 236 -2.28 3.28 -21.15
C LEU A 236 -2.40 4.54 -22.00
N GLY A 237 -3.52 5.26 -21.88
CA GLY A 237 -3.77 6.49 -22.62
C GLY A 237 -4.87 7.32 -21.97
N MET A 238 -4.88 8.62 -22.24
CA MET A 238 -5.84 9.55 -21.64
C MET A 238 -5.94 10.83 -22.47
N ASN A 239 -7.17 11.25 -22.75
CA ASN A 239 -7.47 12.55 -23.37
C ASN A 239 -8.54 13.29 -22.53
N ASP A 240 -9.16 14.33 -23.10
CA ASP A 240 -10.09 15.19 -22.36
C ASP A 240 -11.38 14.48 -21.92
N SER A 241 -11.75 13.39 -22.60
CA SER A 241 -13.03 12.70 -22.38
C SER A 241 -12.88 11.22 -22.03
N VAL A 242 -11.78 10.58 -22.42
CA VAL A 242 -11.61 9.12 -22.37
C VAL A 242 -10.26 8.74 -21.77
N ALA A 243 -10.27 7.72 -20.90
CA ALA A 243 -9.09 7.01 -20.41
C ALA A 243 -9.06 5.58 -20.97
N ALA A 244 -7.93 5.18 -21.56
CA ALA A 244 -7.69 3.81 -21.99
C ALA A 244 -6.96 3.04 -20.88
N ILE A 245 -7.60 2.01 -20.34
CA ILE A 245 -7.05 1.17 -19.28
C ILE A 245 -6.84 -0.27 -19.74
N GLY A 246 -5.71 -0.87 -19.40
CA GLY A 246 -5.48 -2.31 -19.49
C GLY A 246 -5.93 -2.99 -18.21
N ASP A 247 -7.04 -3.72 -18.26
CA ASP A 247 -7.58 -4.46 -17.13
C ASP A 247 -6.99 -5.89 -17.07
N PRO A 248 -6.18 -6.21 -16.05
CA PRO A 248 -5.56 -7.52 -15.94
C PRO A 248 -6.55 -8.63 -15.57
N ALA A 249 -7.69 -8.33 -14.94
CA ALA A 249 -8.69 -9.36 -14.61
C ALA A 249 -9.29 -9.98 -15.87
N ARG A 250 -9.47 -9.15 -16.91
CA ARG A 250 -10.07 -9.55 -18.18
C ARG A 250 -9.04 -9.74 -19.29
N GLY A 251 -7.81 -9.22 -19.13
CA GLY A 251 -6.79 -9.22 -20.18
C GLY A 251 -7.16 -8.34 -21.37
N ARG A 252 -7.90 -7.24 -21.13
CA ARG A 252 -8.49 -6.40 -22.19
C ARG A 252 -8.25 -4.92 -21.94
N ILE A 253 -8.23 -4.16 -23.03
CA ILE A 253 -8.23 -2.70 -22.97
C ILE A 253 -9.69 -2.23 -22.90
N PHE A 254 -9.99 -1.34 -21.97
CA PHE A 254 -11.27 -0.66 -21.84
C PHE A 254 -11.07 0.85 -22.03
N TYR A 255 -12.06 1.49 -22.64
CA TYR A 255 -12.11 2.94 -22.80
C TYR A 255 -13.20 3.46 -21.87
N LEU A 256 -12.81 4.27 -20.89
CA LEU A 256 -13.70 4.80 -19.88
C LEU A 256 -13.92 6.29 -20.14
N ASP A 257 -15.18 6.72 -20.16
CA ASP A 257 -15.47 8.13 -20.07
C ASP A 257 -15.11 8.68 -18.67
N ARG A 258 -15.07 10.01 -18.56
CA ARG A 258 -14.69 10.69 -17.32
C ARG A 258 -15.59 10.33 -16.12
N ALA A 259 -16.89 10.12 -16.36
CA ALA A 259 -17.84 9.78 -15.30
C ALA A 259 -17.59 8.36 -14.77
N THR A 260 -17.40 7.40 -15.67
CA THR A 260 -17.12 5.99 -15.36
C THR A 260 -15.77 5.86 -14.67
N PHE A 261 -14.75 6.58 -15.16
CA PHE A 261 -13.45 6.64 -14.51
C PHE A 261 -13.57 7.15 -13.07
N ALA A 262 -14.22 8.29 -12.85
CA ALA A 262 -14.41 8.86 -11.52
C ALA A 262 -15.18 7.92 -10.59
N TYR A 263 -16.15 7.16 -11.12
CA TYR A 263 -16.93 6.20 -10.34
C TYR A 263 -16.09 5.03 -9.82
N ILE A 264 -15.14 4.52 -10.62
CA ILE A 264 -14.29 3.39 -10.23
C ILE A 264 -12.99 3.82 -9.53
N TRP A 265 -12.59 5.08 -9.65
CA TRP A 265 -11.31 5.58 -9.19
C TRP A 265 -11.15 5.48 -7.66
N ARG A 266 -9.96 5.08 -7.20
CA ARG A 266 -9.60 5.03 -5.76
C ARG A 266 -8.63 6.13 -5.35
N GLU A 267 -8.47 7.16 -6.18
CA GLU A 267 -7.60 8.30 -5.87
C GLU A 267 -6.12 7.96 -5.77
N GLN A 268 -5.68 6.81 -6.29
CA GLN A 268 -4.25 6.47 -6.31
C GLN A 268 -3.77 6.21 -7.72
N TYR A 269 -2.72 6.93 -8.08
CA TYR A 269 -2.02 6.85 -9.34
C TYR A 269 -0.52 6.66 -9.10
N VAL A 270 0.06 5.70 -9.80
CA VAL A 270 1.51 5.42 -9.79
C VAL A 270 2.06 5.62 -11.20
N PRO A 271 2.43 6.86 -11.59
CA PRO A 271 3.11 7.10 -12.86
C PRO A 271 4.45 6.37 -12.90
N ILE A 272 4.79 5.81 -14.05
CA ILE A 272 6.12 5.25 -14.31
C ILE A 272 6.94 6.28 -15.10
N PHE A 273 8.22 6.44 -14.75
CA PHE A 273 9.14 7.39 -15.38
C PHE A 273 10.60 6.97 -15.24
N ARG A 274 11.51 7.57 -16.01
CA ARG A 274 12.95 7.42 -15.77
C ARG A 274 13.36 8.36 -14.65
N SER A 275 14.32 7.96 -13.82
CA SER A 275 14.81 8.83 -12.73
C SER A 275 15.33 10.18 -13.22
N ALA A 276 15.88 10.24 -14.44
CA ALA A 276 16.34 11.49 -15.06
C ALA A 276 15.19 12.49 -15.32
N ASP A 277 13.96 12.02 -15.46
CA ASP A 277 12.83 12.88 -15.83
C ASP A 277 12.33 13.76 -14.68
N ILE A 278 12.72 13.45 -13.43
CA ILE A 278 12.34 14.17 -12.22
C ILE A 278 13.56 14.78 -11.53
N LEU A 279 14.63 15.08 -12.26
CA LEU A 279 15.80 15.77 -11.70
C LEU A 279 16.04 17.02 -12.53
N LEU A 280 15.03 17.88 -12.59
CA LEU A 280 15.09 19.10 -13.39
C LEU A 280 16.11 20.05 -12.77
N SER A 281 17.13 20.41 -13.54
CA SER A 281 17.98 21.54 -13.16
C SER A 281 17.17 22.83 -13.14
N ASN A 282 17.61 23.82 -12.36
CA ASN A 282 16.99 25.14 -12.35
C ASN A 282 16.86 25.74 -13.77
N GLN A 283 17.87 25.52 -14.63
CA GLN A 283 17.82 25.98 -16.01
C GLN A 283 16.71 25.29 -16.81
N GLN A 284 16.60 23.95 -16.73
CA GLN A 284 15.53 23.22 -17.41
C GLN A 284 14.14 23.63 -16.90
N ALA A 285 14.01 23.86 -15.60
CA ALA A 285 12.76 24.33 -15.01
C ALA A 285 12.39 25.72 -15.52
N ILE A 286 13.35 26.66 -15.57
CA ILE A 286 13.17 27.98 -16.21
C ILE A 286 12.71 27.80 -17.65
N ASP A 287 13.43 27.02 -18.46
CA ASP A 287 13.11 26.83 -19.87
C ASP A 287 11.69 26.26 -20.09
N TYR A 288 11.28 25.29 -19.27
CA TYR A 288 9.93 24.71 -19.33
C TYR A 288 8.86 25.71 -18.89
N LEU A 289 9.07 26.41 -17.78
CA LEU A 289 8.18 27.45 -17.29
C LEU A 289 8.02 28.57 -18.34
N SER A 290 9.13 28.97 -18.95
CA SER A 290 9.17 29.97 -20.00
C SER A 290 8.35 29.60 -21.22
N LYS A 291 8.47 28.35 -21.68
CA LYS A 291 7.67 27.81 -22.79
C LYS A 291 6.18 27.74 -22.46
N LEU A 292 5.83 27.62 -21.18
CA LEU A 292 4.45 27.64 -20.70
C LEU A 292 3.94 29.06 -20.39
N GLY A 293 4.76 30.10 -20.58
CA GLY A 293 4.40 31.51 -20.38
C GLY A 293 4.67 32.07 -18.98
N TYR A 294 5.37 31.34 -18.12
CA TYR A 294 5.83 31.79 -16.81
C TYR A 294 7.24 32.37 -16.94
N ASN A 295 7.32 33.70 -17.08
CA ASN A 295 8.54 34.43 -17.44
C ASN A 295 8.74 35.69 -16.59
N SER A 296 8.61 35.61 -15.27
CA SER A 296 8.78 36.78 -14.40
C SER A 296 10.24 37.17 -14.17
N GLY A 297 11.18 36.30 -14.54
CA GLY A 297 12.61 36.45 -14.22
C GLY A 297 12.97 36.00 -12.80
N ASN A 298 12.01 35.47 -12.05
CA ASN A 298 12.20 34.87 -10.74
C ASN A 298 11.64 33.44 -10.75
N LEU A 299 12.53 32.45 -10.74
CA LEU A 299 12.18 31.03 -10.80
C LEU A 299 11.19 30.64 -9.69
N GLN A 300 11.41 31.09 -8.45
CA GLN A 300 10.52 30.76 -7.35
C GLN A 300 9.11 31.31 -7.59
N ALA A 301 8.99 32.56 -8.01
CA ALA A 301 7.70 33.18 -8.32
C ALA A 301 6.99 32.50 -9.50
N ASP A 302 7.75 32.10 -10.53
CA ASP A 302 7.23 31.35 -11.68
C ASP A 302 6.74 29.96 -11.27
N ILE A 303 7.46 29.27 -10.37
CA ILE A 303 7.02 27.99 -9.78
C ILE A 303 5.75 28.17 -8.95
N GLU A 304 5.68 29.18 -8.07
CA GLU A 304 4.50 29.44 -7.24
C GLU A 304 3.26 29.73 -8.11
N ARG A 305 3.44 30.49 -9.19
CA ARG A 305 2.37 30.79 -10.14
C ARG A 305 1.92 29.54 -10.89
N PHE A 306 2.86 28.73 -11.39
CA PHE A 306 2.54 27.44 -12.01
C PHE A 306 1.79 26.51 -11.05
N GLN A 307 2.26 26.39 -9.80
CA GLN A 307 1.61 25.59 -8.77
C GLN A 307 0.18 26.08 -8.50
N LYS A 308 -0.02 27.39 -8.40
CA LYS A 308 -1.34 27.99 -8.22
C LYS A 308 -2.28 27.66 -9.39
N ASP A 309 -1.83 27.87 -10.63
CA ASP A 309 -2.63 27.64 -11.83
C ASP A 309 -3.00 26.16 -12.00
N LYS A 310 -2.08 25.26 -11.62
CA LYS A 310 -2.25 23.80 -11.70
C LYS A 310 -2.88 23.17 -10.45
N LYS A 311 -3.35 24.00 -9.50
CA LYS A 311 -3.99 23.58 -8.24
C LYS A 311 -3.12 22.63 -7.41
N LEU A 312 -1.82 22.90 -7.38
CA LEU A 312 -0.84 22.22 -6.55
C LEU A 312 -0.66 22.93 -5.20
N LYS A 313 0.02 22.26 -4.26
CA LYS A 313 0.48 22.90 -3.03
C LYS A 313 1.52 23.96 -3.39
N ILE A 314 1.23 25.22 -3.08
CA ILE A 314 2.14 26.34 -3.32
C ILE A 314 3.29 26.24 -2.32
N SER A 315 4.50 26.06 -2.84
CA SER A 315 5.74 25.97 -2.07
C SER A 315 6.89 26.77 -2.66
N GLY A 316 6.81 27.13 -3.94
CA GLY A 316 7.91 27.76 -4.69
C GLY A 316 9.09 26.82 -4.97
N ASN A 317 8.99 25.57 -4.55
CA ASN A 317 10.02 24.55 -4.76
C ASN A 317 9.58 23.56 -5.84
N LEU A 318 10.57 22.98 -6.54
CA LEU A 318 10.37 21.86 -7.47
C LEU A 318 10.15 20.55 -6.68
N ASP A 319 8.99 20.41 -6.05
CA ASP A 319 8.59 19.11 -5.51
C ASP A 319 8.30 18.10 -6.63
N ARG A 320 8.27 16.80 -6.28
CA ARG A 320 8.13 15.71 -7.27
C ARG A 320 6.88 15.82 -8.14
N MET A 321 5.78 16.32 -7.58
CA MET A 321 4.53 16.50 -8.33
C MET A 321 4.69 17.65 -9.32
N THR A 322 5.29 18.76 -8.88
CA THR A 322 5.59 19.93 -9.71
C THR A 322 6.54 19.55 -10.85
N GLU A 323 7.61 18.80 -10.59
CA GLU A 323 8.55 18.31 -11.61
C GLU A 323 7.86 17.44 -12.67
N LEU A 324 7.01 16.50 -12.24
CA LEU A 324 6.28 15.63 -13.17
C LEU A 324 5.26 16.40 -14.02
N MET A 325 4.54 17.35 -13.43
CA MET A 325 3.58 18.17 -14.18
C MET A 325 4.29 19.12 -15.14
N LEU A 326 5.44 19.66 -14.75
CA LEU A 326 6.21 20.56 -15.60
C LEU A 326 6.84 19.80 -16.77
N SER A 327 7.44 18.64 -16.51
CA SER A 327 8.08 17.81 -17.55
C SER A 327 7.10 17.12 -18.50
N GLY A 328 5.86 16.84 -18.06
CA GLY A 328 4.90 16.04 -18.82
C GLY A 328 4.55 16.58 -20.22
N SER A 329 4.55 17.91 -20.41
CA SER A 329 4.34 18.53 -21.72
C SER A 329 5.57 18.47 -22.64
N PHE A 330 6.75 18.15 -22.11
CA PHE A 330 8.03 18.18 -22.81
C PHE A 330 8.72 16.81 -22.85
N LEU A 331 7.95 15.73 -22.64
CA LEU A 331 8.48 14.37 -22.68
C LEU A 331 8.87 13.97 -24.10
N GLU A 332 10.13 13.55 -24.25
CA GLU A 332 10.71 13.04 -25.49
C GLU A 332 11.26 11.63 -25.28
N GLY A 333 11.04 10.74 -26.25
CA GLY A 333 11.60 9.39 -26.22
C GLY A 333 11.11 8.50 -25.06
N THR A 334 9.95 8.83 -24.47
CA THR A 334 9.28 8.05 -23.42
C THR A 334 7.81 7.80 -23.77
N PRO A 335 7.19 6.74 -23.23
CA PRO A 335 5.76 6.51 -23.38
C PRO A 335 4.93 7.66 -22.80
N ARG A 336 3.87 8.07 -23.52
CA ARG A 336 2.95 9.15 -23.14
C ARG A 336 1.51 8.66 -23.12
N LEU A 337 0.62 9.38 -22.42
CA LEU A 337 -0.81 9.09 -22.39
C LEU A 337 -1.54 9.62 -23.62
N ASP A 338 -1.01 10.66 -24.26
CA ASP A 338 -1.53 11.24 -25.50
C ASP A 338 -1.23 10.40 -26.76
N GLY A 339 -0.40 9.35 -26.63
CA GLY A 339 -0.01 8.47 -27.72
C GLY A 339 -1.13 7.50 -28.07
N LYS A 340 -1.61 7.57 -29.32
CA LYS A 340 -2.57 6.64 -29.93
C LYS A 340 -2.27 5.17 -29.62
#